data_AF-A0A5C6EF10-F1
#
_entry.id   AF-A0A5C6EF10-F1
#
_cell.length_a   1.000
_cell.length_b   1.000
_cell.length_c   1.000
_cell.angle_alpha   90.00
_cell.angle_beta   90.00
_cell.angle_gamma   90.00
#
_symmetry.space_group_name_H-M   'P 1'
#
loop_
_entity.id
_entity.type
_entity.pdbx_description
1 polymer ?
#
loop_
_entity_poly.entity_id
_entity_poly.type
_entity_poly.pdbx_seq_one_letter_code
_entity_poly.pdbx_strand_id
1 'polypeptide(L)'
;MNQSVSVMLLGGLIRVLQGFAAAAPTLLVGLLIASILRYYLGGVGTRRLFGGESLRSLPQSWLVGMLLPVCSIGVLPILFEMRRAKVRPGAMSAFALSAPLFNPLSLLYGLTLSRPLVIILFALGSLVVVTALGLFWDAFSKWRRLPACDDNDRLEAYPTGDDRLEAYPTGDDRLEAYPTDDDRLEAYPTGDDRLEAYPTDDDRLEAYPTGDDRLEAYPTGDHLIGLRRVFATIVHLAREATGTSMLIALVALSGLALLAAILPYGAMQHEVERDDVWAPLKMLCVAVPVYATPMLAMSQMGMMFQHANSPGASFTLLILGAGMNLATPLWFGRHFGWKAAASWVASLLVIVLGISYAINKPLVPPGVEPAGHTHAFDIYTNPLTASHSFGLQSVVDTVAKDLDIRAVASLIALAIILTMGMLFRMLKIDEASLIKNAKAESFASSLRNNDATPRRGLDIVVPPNVIGATMLAGLVALSIVACYAYYPSPRECLAEISTARTECLSAANSGQVDHALYWLPVWEDWSRRLEVGTFLRTGQVRPYQRMQGYLIRKKLENLEHELEHDPFEPHETKQVVQDIMATNSRWTSSFRPPE
;
A
#
# COMPACT_ATOMS: atom_id res chain seq x y z
N MET A 1 34.27 -4.06 12.50
CA MET A 1 34.25 -5.54 12.35
C MET A 1 33.81 -5.87 10.94
N ASN A 2 34.60 -6.62 10.17
CA ASN A 2 34.16 -7.07 8.84
C ASN A 2 33.23 -8.28 9.02
N GLN A 3 31.94 -8.13 8.71
CA GLN A 3 31.10 -9.29 8.48
C GLN A 3 31.64 -10.08 7.28
N SER A 4 31.52 -11.40 7.30
CA SER A 4 31.80 -12.20 6.12
C SER A 4 30.72 -11.94 5.06
N VAL A 5 31.11 -11.96 3.79
CA VAL A 5 30.18 -11.75 2.66
C VAL A 5 29.03 -12.77 2.69
N SER A 6 29.27 -13.99 3.17
CA SER A 6 28.24 -15.00 3.40
C SER A 6 27.20 -14.58 4.44
N VAL A 7 27.60 -13.98 5.57
CA VAL A 7 26.68 -13.47 6.60
C VAL A 7 25.87 -12.28 6.10
N MET A 8 26.49 -11.38 5.32
CA MET A 8 25.78 -10.27 4.66
C MET A 8 24.68 -10.77 3.70
N LEU A 9 25.05 -11.70 2.80
CA LEU A 9 24.11 -12.25 1.81
C LEU A 9 23.00 -13.11 2.45
N LEU A 10 23.33 -13.92 3.46
CA LEU A 10 22.36 -14.79 4.13
C LEU A 10 21.39 -13.98 4.99
N GLY A 11 21.88 -12.97 5.72
CA GLY A 11 21.05 -12.03 6.48
C GLY A 11 20.13 -11.22 5.56
N GLY A 12 20.64 -10.72 4.44
CA GLY A 12 19.83 -10.06 3.41
C GLY A 12 18.74 -10.95 2.81
N LEU A 13 19.05 -12.23 2.54
CA LEU A 13 18.05 -13.20 2.08
C LEU A 13 16.95 -13.43 3.12
N ILE A 14 17.30 -13.60 4.40
CA ILE A 14 16.31 -13.74 5.49
C ILE A 14 15.38 -12.52 5.55
N ARG A 15 15.93 -11.30 5.52
CA ARG A 15 15.12 -10.06 5.56
C ARG A 15 14.21 -9.92 4.32
N VAL A 16 14.66 -10.33 3.13
CA VAL A 16 13.80 -10.35 1.93
C VAL A 16 12.68 -11.37 2.06
N LEU A 17 12.93 -12.56 2.59
CA LEU A 17 11.91 -13.60 2.78
C LEU A 17 10.86 -13.18 3.83
N GLN A 18 11.30 -12.65 4.98
CA GLN A 18 10.44 -12.06 6.00
C GLN A 18 9.60 -10.90 5.42
N GLY A 19 10.24 -9.97 4.70
CA GLY A 19 9.56 -8.84 4.06
C GLY A 19 8.54 -9.28 3.00
N PHE A 20 8.85 -10.30 2.20
CA PHE A 20 7.91 -10.86 1.21
C PHE A 20 6.71 -11.53 1.89
N ALA A 21 6.94 -12.32 2.94
CA ALA A 21 5.86 -12.95 3.71
C ALA A 21 4.93 -11.91 4.36
N ALA A 22 5.50 -10.85 4.94
CA ALA A 22 4.73 -9.74 5.52
C ALA A 22 3.97 -8.91 4.46
N ALA A 23 4.53 -8.79 3.24
CA ALA A 23 3.88 -8.09 2.13
C ALA A 23 2.76 -8.89 1.45
N ALA A 24 2.86 -10.23 1.40
CA ALA A 24 2.00 -11.10 0.60
C ALA A 24 0.48 -10.87 0.77
N PRO A 25 -0.10 -10.71 1.98
CA PRO A 25 -1.53 -10.44 2.13
C PRO A 25 -1.96 -9.14 1.43
N THR A 26 -1.16 -8.09 1.60
CA THR A 26 -1.45 -6.76 1.03
C THR A 26 -1.15 -6.65 -0.45
N LEU A 27 -0.21 -7.44 -0.97
CA LEU A 27 0.05 -7.57 -2.41
C LEU A 27 -1.13 -8.25 -3.12
N LEU A 28 -1.70 -9.31 -2.52
CA LEU A 28 -2.92 -9.95 -3.03
C LEU A 28 -4.10 -8.99 -3.08
N VAL A 29 -4.33 -8.22 -2.01
CA VAL A 29 -5.36 -7.17 -1.98
C VAL A 29 -5.10 -6.11 -3.06
N GLY A 30 -3.85 -5.69 -3.24
CA GLY A 30 -3.44 -4.75 -4.28
C GLY A 30 -3.76 -5.22 -5.71
N LEU A 31 -3.38 -6.46 -6.02
CA LEU A 31 -3.67 -7.12 -7.30
C LEU A 31 -5.18 -7.28 -7.54
N LEU A 32 -5.94 -7.62 -6.49
CA LEU A 32 -7.40 -7.71 -6.55
C LEU A 32 -8.03 -6.34 -6.84
N ILE A 33 -7.60 -5.28 -6.15
CA ILE A 33 -8.11 -3.92 -6.38
C ILE A 33 -7.76 -3.44 -7.79
N ALA A 34 -6.54 -3.66 -8.27
CA ALA A 34 -6.16 -3.33 -9.66
C ALA A 34 -7.09 -4.03 -10.68
N SER A 35 -7.36 -5.33 -10.46
CA SER A 35 -8.29 -6.11 -11.28
C SER A 35 -9.73 -5.57 -11.25
N ILE A 36 -10.18 -5.08 -10.08
CA ILE A 36 -11.49 -4.41 -9.92
C ILE A 36 -11.52 -3.08 -10.67
N LEU A 37 -10.47 -2.26 -10.58
CA LEU A 37 -10.38 -0.99 -11.32
C LEU A 37 -10.44 -1.24 -12.84
N ARG A 38 -9.66 -2.21 -13.34
CA ARG A 38 -9.57 -2.53 -14.76
C ARG A 38 -10.90 -3.05 -15.35
N TYR A 39 -11.48 -4.09 -14.75
CA TYR A 39 -12.67 -4.74 -15.34
C TYR A 39 -14.00 -4.24 -14.85
N TYR A 40 -14.08 -3.64 -13.66
CA TYR A 40 -15.36 -3.27 -13.04
C TYR A 40 -15.62 -1.77 -13.05
N LEU A 41 -14.65 -0.94 -12.69
CA LEU A 41 -14.78 0.53 -12.76
C LEU A 41 -14.46 1.12 -14.13
N GLY A 42 -13.59 0.46 -14.91
CA GLY A 42 -13.09 1.02 -16.17
C GLY A 42 -12.27 2.31 -15.96
N GLY A 43 -11.80 2.91 -17.06
CA GLY A 43 -10.99 4.13 -17.00
C GLY A 43 -11.77 5.32 -16.45
N VAL A 44 -13.03 5.47 -16.88
CA VAL A 44 -13.92 6.57 -16.46
C VAL A 44 -14.31 6.44 -14.98
N GLY A 45 -14.73 5.26 -14.53
CA GLY A 45 -15.08 5.03 -13.13
C GLY A 45 -13.88 5.15 -12.21
N THR A 46 -12.70 4.70 -12.64
CA THR A 46 -11.44 4.88 -11.89
C THR A 46 -11.09 6.36 -11.77
N ARG A 47 -11.11 7.13 -12.87
CA ARG A 47 -10.86 8.59 -12.85
C ARG A 47 -11.86 9.32 -11.97
N ARG A 48 -13.13 8.91 -11.94
CA ARG A 48 -14.18 9.45 -11.05
C ARG A 48 -13.96 9.09 -9.57
N LEU A 49 -13.53 7.85 -9.27
CA LEU A 49 -13.23 7.38 -7.91
C LEU A 49 -12.09 8.18 -7.27
N PHE A 50 -11.10 8.62 -8.06
CA PHE A 50 -9.98 9.44 -7.60
C PHE A 50 -10.17 10.96 -7.87
N GLY A 51 -11.41 11.41 -8.12
CA GLY A 51 -11.79 12.83 -8.14
C GLY A 51 -11.43 13.63 -9.41
N GLY A 52 -11.08 12.95 -10.50
CA GLY A 52 -10.95 13.51 -11.84
C GLY A 52 -9.92 14.64 -11.96
N GLU A 53 -10.31 15.73 -12.62
CA GLU A 53 -9.46 16.90 -12.85
C GLU A 53 -9.69 18.04 -11.85
N SER A 54 -10.42 17.78 -10.77
CA SER A 54 -10.64 18.78 -9.72
C SER A 54 -9.48 18.79 -8.72
N LEU A 55 -9.29 19.90 -8.01
CA LEU A 55 -8.46 19.92 -6.79
C LEU A 55 -9.01 18.97 -5.70
N ARG A 56 -10.30 18.60 -5.79
CA ARG A 56 -10.93 17.56 -4.95
C ARG A 56 -10.28 16.17 -5.11
N SER A 57 -9.56 15.92 -6.21
CA SER A 57 -8.84 14.66 -6.43
C SER A 57 -7.83 14.31 -5.33
N LEU A 58 -7.18 15.30 -4.71
CA LEU A 58 -6.18 15.09 -3.65
C LEU A 58 -6.82 14.55 -2.35
N PRO A 59 -7.77 15.24 -1.69
CA PRO A 59 -8.43 14.72 -0.50
C PRO A 59 -9.24 13.44 -0.78
N GLN A 60 -9.82 13.30 -1.98
CA GLN A 60 -10.55 12.09 -2.36
C GLN A 60 -9.61 10.88 -2.50
N SER A 61 -8.45 11.05 -3.13
CA SER A 61 -7.43 9.99 -3.25
C SER A 61 -6.80 9.64 -1.90
N TRP A 62 -6.57 10.64 -1.04
CA TRP A 62 -6.12 10.43 0.34
C TRP A 62 -7.11 9.55 1.11
N LEU A 63 -8.41 9.87 1.06
CA LEU A 63 -9.47 9.13 1.75
C LEU A 63 -9.65 7.70 1.21
N VAL A 64 -9.61 7.52 -0.11
CA VAL A 64 -9.63 6.17 -0.72
C VAL A 64 -8.42 5.35 -0.26
N GLY A 65 -7.25 5.97 -0.10
CA GLY A 65 -6.08 5.33 0.49
C GLY A 65 -6.33 4.83 1.92
N MET A 66 -6.82 5.70 2.82
CA MET A 66 -7.08 5.33 4.23
C MET A 66 -8.04 4.13 4.39
N LEU A 67 -9.00 3.99 3.47
CA LEU A 67 -10.02 2.95 3.55
C LEU A 67 -9.56 1.59 3.01
N LEU A 68 -8.53 1.55 2.17
CA LEU A 68 -8.08 0.32 1.52
C LEU A 68 -6.95 -0.37 2.33
N PRO A 69 -7.08 -1.67 2.67
CA PRO A 69 -6.09 -2.41 3.46
C PRO A 69 -4.89 -2.86 2.59
N VAL A 70 -4.15 -1.88 2.08
CA VAL A 70 -2.93 -2.08 1.26
C VAL A 70 -1.68 -1.53 1.96
N CYS A 71 -0.51 -1.92 1.47
CA CYS A 71 0.79 -1.38 1.89
C CYS A 71 1.53 -0.76 0.68
N SER A 72 2.73 -0.21 0.90
CA SER A 72 3.50 0.46 -0.15
C SER A 72 3.90 -0.44 -1.33
N ILE A 73 3.94 -1.78 -1.14
CA ILE A 73 4.09 -2.76 -2.24
C ILE A 73 2.73 -3.04 -2.92
N GLY A 74 1.67 -3.27 -2.13
CA GLY A 74 0.31 -3.55 -2.65
C GLY A 74 -0.34 -2.38 -3.41
N VAL A 75 0.16 -1.15 -3.22
CA VAL A 75 -0.31 0.02 -3.96
C VAL A 75 0.19 0.06 -5.41
N LEU A 76 1.33 -0.58 -5.73
CA LEU A 76 1.96 -0.46 -7.05
C LEU A 76 1.08 -1.00 -8.22
N PRO A 77 0.41 -2.17 -8.12
CA PRO A 77 -0.56 -2.60 -9.13
C PRO A 77 -1.70 -1.59 -9.33
N ILE A 78 -2.15 -0.95 -8.25
CA ILE A 78 -3.22 0.06 -8.29
C ILE A 78 -2.73 1.33 -9.01
N LEU A 79 -1.48 1.76 -8.78
CA LEU A 79 -0.87 2.88 -9.49
C LEU A 79 -0.75 2.63 -11.00
N PHE A 80 -0.46 1.39 -11.43
CA PHE A 80 -0.49 1.06 -12.86
C PHE A 80 -1.87 1.29 -13.49
N GLU A 81 -2.94 0.83 -12.85
CA GLU A 81 -4.31 1.03 -13.37
C GLU A 81 -4.78 2.49 -13.24
N MET A 82 -4.39 3.22 -12.20
CA MET A 82 -4.58 4.68 -12.11
C MET A 82 -3.85 5.42 -13.25
N ARG A 83 -2.63 4.99 -13.62
CA ARG A 83 -1.88 5.58 -14.75
C ARG A 83 -2.56 5.30 -16.09
N ARG A 84 -3.02 4.07 -16.31
CA ARG A 84 -3.81 3.64 -17.49
C ARG A 84 -5.12 4.44 -17.60
N ALA A 85 -5.80 4.68 -16.48
CA ALA A 85 -6.99 5.51 -16.38
C ALA A 85 -6.73 7.04 -16.46
N LYS A 86 -5.47 7.47 -16.67
CA LYS A 86 -5.04 8.88 -16.77
C LYS A 86 -5.43 9.73 -15.54
N VAL A 87 -5.37 9.14 -14.35
CA VAL A 87 -5.50 9.87 -13.08
C VAL A 87 -4.33 10.86 -12.93
N ARG A 88 -4.57 12.00 -12.27
CA ARG A 88 -3.55 13.06 -12.09
C ARG A 88 -2.32 12.57 -11.31
N PRO A 89 -1.11 13.04 -11.65
CA PRO A 89 0.11 12.72 -10.90
C PRO A 89 -0.03 13.01 -9.40
N GLY A 90 -0.55 14.18 -9.03
CA GLY A 90 -0.78 14.59 -7.64
C GLY A 90 -1.68 13.64 -6.90
N ALA A 91 -2.83 13.30 -7.48
CA ALA A 91 -3.80 12.34 -6.93
C ALA A 91 -3.20 10.93 -6.76
N MET A 92 -2.40 10.48 -7.72
CA MET A 92 -1.64 9.23 -7.63
C MET A 92 -0.62 9.25 -6.49
N SER A 93 0.13 10.34 -6.33
CA SER A 93 1.08 10.51 -5.22
C SER A 93 0.37 10.56 -3.85
N ALA A 94 -0.83 11.15 -3.82
CA ALA A 94 -1.63 11.26 -2.60
C ALA A 94 -2.13 9.91 -2.12
N PHE A 95 -2.66 9.10 -3.05
CA PHE A 95 -3.00 7.70 -2.79
C PHE A 95 -1.76 6.87 -2.41
N ALA A 96 -0.65 7.05 -3.13
CA ALA A 96 0.59 6.29 -2.91
C ALA A 96 1.13 6.39 -1.49
N LEU A 97 1.09 7.59 -0.91
CA LEU A 97 1.55 7.84 0.46
C LEU A 97 0.48 7.52 1.50
N SER A 98 -0.78 7.92 1.31
CA SER A 98 -1.80 7.78 2.37
C SER A 98 -2.20 6.33 2.64
N ALA A 99 -2.28 5.50 1.61
CA ALA A 99 -2.81 4.15 1.71
C ALA A 99 -2.01 3.22 2.63
N PRO A 100 -0.67 3.12 2.53
CA PRO A 100 0.10 2.40 3.55
C PRO A 100 0.02 3.07 4.92
N LEU A 101 0.18 4.40 4.98
CA LEU A 101 0.35 5.13 6.25
C LEU A 101 -0.87 5.08 7.17
N PHE A 102 -2.07 5.07 6.60
CA PHE A 102 -3.32 5.30 7.33
C PHE A 102 -4.37 4.20 7.10
N ASN A 103 -3.94 2.98 6.80
CA ASN A 103 -4.86 1.85 6.70
C ASN A 103 -5.58 1.58 8.05
N PRO A 104 -6.75 0.90 8.05
CA PRO A 104 -7.58 0.79 9.24
C PRO A 104 -6.90 0.09 10.42
N LEU A 105 -6.05 -0.91 10.17
CA LEU A 105 -5.33 -1.64 11.21
C LEU A 105 -4.28 -0.77 11.92
N SER A 106 -3.59 0.11 11.18
CA SER A 106 -2.55 0.99 11.71
C SER A 106 -3.14 2.14 12.53
N LEU A 107 -4.26 2.69 12.06
CA LEU A 107 -5.06 3.66 12.82
C LEU A 107 -5.54 3.07 14.16
N LEU A 108 -5.98 1.81 14.16
CA LEU A 108 -6.40 1.11 15.37
C LEU A 108 -5.24 0.79 16.30
N TYR A 109 -4.08 0.38 15.77
CA TYR A 109 -2.88 0.17 16.58
C TYR A 109 -2.45 1.47 17.30
N GLY A 110 -2.55 2.61 16.61
CA GLY A 110 -2.25 3.93 17.19
C GLY A 110 -3.05 4.29 18.45
N LEU A 111 -4.20 3.63 18.71
CA LEU A 111 -4.99 3.81 19.93
C LEU A 111 -4.31 3.27 21.20
N THR A 112 -3.36 2.34 21.05
CA THR A 112 -2.49 1.84 22.13
C THR A 112 -1.48 2.90 22.56
N LEU A 113 -0.90 3.60 21.57
CA LEU A 113 0.15 4.60 21.78
C LEU A 113 -0.40 5.96 22.20
N SER A 114 -1.57 6.37 21.69
CA SER A 114 -2.06 7.75 21.85
C SER A 114 -3.56 7.88 22.08
N ARG A 115 -4.03 9.12 22.26
CA ARG A 115 -5.46 9.44 22.39
C ARG A 115 -6.10 9.54 21.00
N PRO A 116 -7.38 9.15 20.82
CA PRO A 116 -8.06 9.20 19.52
C PRO A 116 -7.96 10.56 18.81
N LEU A 117 -8.05 11.67 19.57
CA LEU A 117 -7.90 13.03 19.05
C LEU A 117 -6.54 13.28 18.37
N VAL A 118 -5.45 12.73 18.93
CA VAL A 118 -4.10 12.90 18.37
C VAL A 118 -3.98 12.14 17.04
N ILE A 119 -4.58 10.95 16.94
CA ILE A 119 -4.61 10.15 15.70
C ILE A 119 -5.39 10.89 14.61
N ILE A 120 -6.54 11.48 14.95
CA ILE A 120 -7.33 12.29 14.02
C ILE A 120 -6.53 13.52 13.56
N LEU A 121 -5.88 14.24 14.48
CA LEU A 121 -5.04 15.39 14.15
C LEU A 121 -3.85 15.01 13.27
N PHE A 122 -3.22 13.86 13.53
CA PHE A 122 -2.11 13.31 12.74
C PHE A 122 -2.57 12.90 11.33
N ALA A 123 -3.74 12.26 11.21
CA ALA A 123 -4.36 11.95 9.91
C ALA A 123 -4.68 13.23 9.12
N LEU A 124 -5.29 14.25 9.75
CA LEU A 124 -5.54 15.54 9.10
C LEU A 124 -4.25 16.29 8.73
N GLY A 125 -3.20 16.21 9.55
CA GLY A 125 -1.87 16.72 9.22
C GLY A 125 -1.28 16.04 7.99
N SER A 126 -1.47 14.72 7.86
CA SER A 126 -1.05 13.99 6.66
C SER A 126 -1.79 14.44 5.41
N LEU A 127 -3.09 14.76 5.51
CA LEU A 127 -3.86 15.30 4.38
C LEU A 127 -3.26 16.63 3.90
N VAL A 128 -2.83 17.50 4.81
CA VAL A 128 -2.18 18.77 4.45
C VAL A 128 -0.84 18.52 3.75
N VAL A 129 0.02 17.66 4.32
CA VAL A 129 1.33 17.28 3.73
C VAL A 129 1.17 16.68 2.33
N VAL A 130 0.27 15.70 2.21
CA VAL A 130 -0.04 14.99 0.96
C VAL A 130 -0.64 15.94 -0.09
N THR A 131 -1.52 16.86 0.32
CA THR A 131 -2.10 17.86 -0.58
C THR A 131 -1.02 18.84 -1.06
N ALA A 132 -0.17 19.35 -0.18
CA ALA A 132 0.92 20.25 -0.55
C ALA A 132 1.90 19.60 -1.53
N LEU A 133 2.30 18.34 -1.26
CA LEU A 133 3.17 17.56 -2.14
C LEU A 133 2.50 17.27 -3.49
N GLY A 134 1.22 16.89 -3.50
CA GLY A 134 0.45 16.62 -4.71
C GLY A 134 0.26 17.86 -5.60
N LEU A 135 0.03 19.03 -5.00
CA LEU A 135 -0.05 20.31 -5.72
C LEU A 135 1.31 20.73 -6.31
N PHE A 136 2.40 20.57 -5.53
CA PHE A 136 3.76 20.78 -6.03
C PHE A 136 4.08 19.86 -7.21
N TRP A 137 3.65 18.60 -7.12
CA TRP A 137 3.84 17.60 -8.16
C TRP A 137 3.05 17.87 -9.45
N ASP A 138 1.77 18.24 -9.33
CA ASP A 138 0.95 18.66 -10.48
C ASP A 138 1.50 19.93 -11.15
N ALA A 139 2.10 20.86 -10.38
CA ALA A 139 2.74 22.05 -10.92
C ALA A 139 4.07 21.74 -11.64
N PHE A 140 4.91 20.85 -11.08
CA PHE A 140 6.25 20.57 -11.62
C PHE A 140 6.26 19.57 -12.79
N SER A 141 5.37 18.58 -12.78
CA SER A 141 5.42 17.41 -13.68
C SER A 141 5.10 17.70 -15.16
N LYS A 142 4.87 18.97 -15.55
CA LYS A 142 4.45 19.39 -16.91
C LYS A 142 3.30 18.53 -17.47
N TRP A 143 2.36 18.11 -16.62
CA TRP A 143 1.20 17.35 -17.05
C TRP A 143 0.35 18.21 -17.99
N ARG A 144 0.52 18.02 -19.31
CA ARG A 144 -0.33 18.66 -20.30
C ARG A 144 -1.76 18.27 -19.99
N ARG A 145 -2.60 19.27 -19.72
CA ARG A 145 -4.05 19.10 -19.68
C ARG A 145 -4.45 18.54 -21.05
N LEU A 146 -4.79 17.27 -21.11
CA LEU A 146 -5.61 16.79 -22.21
C LEU A 146 -6.93 17.57 -22.11
N PRO A 147 -7.55 17.96 -23.24
CA PRO A 147 -8.87 18.57 -23.18
C PRO A 147 -9.79 17.65 -22.38
N ALA A 148 -10.53 18.22 -21.44
CA ALA A 148 -11.55 17.47 -20.73
C ALA A 148 -12.54 16.94 -21.77
N CYS A 149 -12.84 15.64 -21.75
CA CYS A 149 -14.16 15.23 -22.22
C CYS A 149 -15.15 15.97 -21.34
N ASP A 150 -15.92 16.87 -21.95
CA ASP A 150 -17.00 17.53 -21.25
C ASP A 150 -18.04 16.46 -20.87
N ASP A 151 -18.54 16.49 -19.65
CA ASP A 151 -19.57 15.54 -19.17
C ASP A 151 -20.96 15.83 -19.80
N ASN A 152 -21.00 16.59 -20.90
CA ASN A 152 -22.17 17.09 -21.62
C ASN A 152 -22.43 16.42 -22.98
N ASP A 153 -21.60 15.47 -23.43
CA ASP A 153 -21.93 14.62 -24.60
C ASP A 153 -23.06 13.64 -24.25
N ARG A 154 -24.24 14.22 -24.04
CA ARG A 154 -25.52 13.54 -23.96
C ARG A 154 -25.85 12.96 -25.32
N LEU A 155 -25.80 11.63 -25.41
CA LEU A 155 -26.71 10.84 -26.25
C LEU A 155 -26.95 11.44 -27.65
N GLU A 156 -25.89 11.61 -28.45
CA GLU A 156 -26.09 11.60 -29.90
C GLU A 156 -26.53 10.20 -30.29
N ALA A 157 -27.85 10.00 -30.28
CA ALA A 157 -28.48 8.82 -30.84
C ALA A 157 -28.15 8.79 -32.33
N TYR A 158 -27.35 7.81 -32.74
CA TYR A 158 -27.30 7.38 -34.12
C TYR A 158 -28.74 7.16 -34.61
N PRO A 159 -29.21 7.84 -35.66
CA PRO A 159 -30.48 7.50 -36.29
C PRO A 159 -30.29 6.15 -36.97
N THR A 160 -30.66 5.07 -36.28
CA THR A 160 -30.92 3.78 -36.92
C THR A 160 -32.07 3.99 -37.89
N GLY A 161 -31.79 3.89 -39.18
CA GLY A 161 -32.84 3.87 -40.19
C GLY A 161 -33.71 2.63 -40.03
N ASP A 162 -35.01 2.79 -40.20
CA ASP A 162 -35.72 2.09 -41.28
C ASP A 162 -37.04 2.80 -41.61
N ASP A 163 -37.51 2.55 -42.83
CA ASP A 163 -38.87 2.75 -43.35
C ASP A 163 -39.54 4.13 -43.27
N ARG A 164 -39.27 4.97 -44.29
CA ARG A 164 -40.38 5.53 -45.10
C ARG A 164 -39.97 5.93 -46.53
N LEU A 165 -40.66 5.35 -47.51
CA LEU A 165 -40.76 5.89 -48.87
C LEU A 165 -41.59 7.18 -48.83
N GLU A 166 -41.11 8.28 -49.40
CA GLU A 166 -41.96 9.27 -50.09
C GLU A 166 -41.16 10.30 -50.92
N ALA A 167 -41.55 10.39 -52.20
CA ALA A 167 -41.48 11.48 -53.18
C ALA A 167 -40.38 12.59 -53.11
N TYR A 168 -39.67 12.73 -54.23
CA TYR A 168 -39.10 14.00 -54.71
C TYR A 168 -40.21 15.03 -55.02
N PRO A 169 -40.06 16.31 -54.61
CA PRO A 169 -40.71 17.45 -55.24
C PRO A 169 -39.74 18.23 -56.14
N THR A 170 -40.16 18.52 -57.37
CA THR A 170 -39.52 19.43 -58.33
C THR A 170 -40.05 20.86 -58.20
N GLY A 171 -39.17 21.87 -58.33
CA GLY A 171 -39.51 23.30 -58.50
C GLY A 171 -40.05 24.00 -57.25
N ASP A 172 -39.93 25.32 -57.08
CA ASP A 172 -39.24 26.35 -57.87
C ASP A 172 -38.95 27.58 -56.95
N ASP A 173 -38.08 28.50 -57.42
CA ASP A 173 -37.85 29.87 -56.90
C ASP A 173 -37.25 30.01 -55.47
N ARG A 174 -36.25 30.88 -55.19
CA ARG A 174 -35.76 32.06 -55.93
C ARG A 174 -34.33 32.50 -55.48
N LEU A 175 -33.47 32.87 -56.46
CA LEU A 175 -32.40 33.92 -56.53
C LEU A 175 -31.72 34.44 -55.22
N GLU A 176 -30.45 34.87 -55.12
CA GLU A 176 -29.39 35.39 -56.02
C GLU A 176 -28.06 35.39 -55.18
N ALA A 177 -26.80 35.47 -55.64
CA ALA A 177 -26.09 35.14 -56.89
C ALA A 177 -24.55 35.28 -56.63
N TYR A 178 -23.67 34.91 -57.57
CA TYR A 178 -22.24 35.29 -57.60
C TYR A 178 -21.81 35.70 -59.03
N PRO A 179 -20.87 36.65 -59.24
CA PRO A 179 -20.64 37.23 -60.56
C PRO A 179 -19.66 36.43 -61.45
N THR A 180 -20.12 36.19 -62.68
CA THR A 180 -19.39 36.18 -63.97
C THR A 180 -18.21 35.22 -64.20
N ASP A 181 -18.42 34.36 -65.20
CA ASP A 181 -17.41 33.61 -65.95
C ASP A 181 -16.36 34.51 -66.64
N ASP A 182 -15.19 33.95 -66.95
CA ASP A 182 -14.82 33.75 -68.37
C ASP A 182 -13.72 32.69 -68.55
N ASP A 183 -13.75 32.05 -69.72
CA ASP A 183 -12.69 31.26 -70.37
C ASP A 183 -12.09 29.98 -69.72
N ARG A 184 -12.64 28.85 -70.22
CA ARG A 184 -11.92 27.81 -71.02
C ARG A 184 -11.61 26.45 -70.38
N LEU A 185 -11.81 25.41 -71.20
CA LEU A 185 -11.55 23.99 -70.89
C LEU A 185 -10.06 23.71 -70.62
N GLU A 186 -9.76 22.75 -69.74
CA GLU A 186 -8.90 21.58 -70.08
C GLU A 186 -8.98 20.44 -69.04
N ALA A 187 -8.42 19.28 -69.39
CA ALA A 187 -8.65 17.99 -68.71
C ALA A 187 -7.58 17.62 -67.67
N TYR A 188 -7.86 16.56 -66.90
CA TYR A 188 -6.92 15.90 -65.98
C TYR A 188 -5.59 15.50 -66.65
N PRO A 189 -4.47 15.63 -65.92
CA PRO A 189 -3.28 14.80 -66.13
C PRO A 189 -2.98 13.88 -64.93
N THR A 190 -2.66 12.63 -65.25
CA THR A 190 -2.08 11.61 -64.37
C THR A 190 -0.59 11.44 -64.66
N GLY A 191 0.24 11.23 -63.62
CA GLY A 191 1.52 10.50 -63.74
C GLY A 191 2.83 11.27 -63.48
N ASP A 192 3.59 10.75 -62.52
CA ASP A 192 5.06 10.70 -62.35
C ASP A 192 5.99 11.72 -63.06
N ASP A 193 6.79 12.48 -62.29
CA ASP A 193 8.25 12.21 -62.19
C ASP A 193 9.00 12.98 -61.05
N ARG A 194 10.26 12.62 -60.88
CA ARG A 194 11.15 12.61 -59.68
C ARG A 194 11.95 13.90 -59.29
N LEU A 195 12.16 14.12 -57.97
CA LEU A 195 13.27 14.80 -57.22
C LEU A 195 13.71 16.29 -57.49
N GLU A 196 13.70 17.14 -56.45
CA GLU A 196 14.89 17.78 -55.79
C GLU A 196 14.48 18.65 -54.55
N ALA A 197 15.42 19.23 -53.76
CA ALA A 197 15.22 19.46 -52.31
C ALA A 197 15.84 20.76 -51.67
N TYR A 198 15.09 21.39 -50.72
CA TYR A 198 15.50 22.21 -49.53
C TYR A 198 16.45 23.44 -49.71
N PRO A 199 16.76 24.32 -48.70
CA PRO A 199 16.28 24.47 -47.29
C PRO A 199 15.92 25.92 -46.79
N THR A 200 15.30 26.02 -45.60
CA THR A 200 15.64 26.86 -44.38
C THR A 200 14.44 26.79 -43.40
N ASP A 201 14.55 26.18 -42.22
CA ASP A 201 14.99 26.74 -40.92
C ASP A 201 14.09 27.91 -40.44
N ASP A 202 13.51 27.94 -39.23
CA ASP A 202 13.91 27.34 -37.94
C ASP A 202 12.67 26.99 -37.08
N ASP A 203 12.59 25.78 -36.50
CA ASP A 203 12.09 25.57 -35.12
C ASP A 203 12.21 24.08 -34.70
N ARG A 204 13.14 23.83 -33.77
CA ARG A 204 13.67 22.50 -33.45
C ARG A 204 12.77 21.68 -32.50
N LEU A 205 11.85 20.90 -33.06
CA LEU A 205 11.14 19.83 -32.33
C LEU A 205 12.04 18.59 -32.15
N GLU A 206 12.70 18.48 -30.99
CA GLU A 206 13.44 17.27 -30.61
C GLU A 206 12.46 16.10 -30.36
N ALA A 207 12.42 15.17 -31.30
CA ALA A 207 11.73 13.90 -31.14
C ALA A 207 12.45 13.03 -30.10
N TYR A 208 11.78 12.73 -28.99
CA TYR A 208 12.26 11.72 -28.04
C TYR A 208 12.08 10.32 -28.62
N PRO A 209 13.05 9.40 -28.40
CA PRO A 209 12.99 8.06 -28.98
C PRO A 209 11.85 7.25 -28.36
N THR A 210 10.92 6.81 -29.19
CA THR A 210 9.87 5.85 -28.83
C THR A 210 10.46 4.45 -28.65
N GLY A 211 10.87 4.11 -27.44
CA GLY A 211 11.16 2.74 -27.05
C GLY A 211 9.87 1.99 -26.73
N ASP A 212 9.37 1.18 -27.67
CA ASP A 212 8.44 0.03 -27.52
C ASP A 212 7.20 0.14 -26.61
N ASP A 213 6.78 1.34 -26.20
CA ASP A 213 5.49 1.57 -25.55
C ASP A 213 4.35 1.44 -26.56
N ARG A 214 4.00 0.18 -26.85
CA ARG A 214 2.73 -0.20 -27.46
C ARG A 214 1.63 0.33 -26.54
N LEU A 215 1.04 1.47 -26.92
CA LEU A 215 -0.12 2.05 -26.24
C LEU A 215 -1.28 1.05 -26.31
N GLU A 216 -1.39 0.20 -25.30
CA GLU A 216 -2.54 -0.68 -25.08
C GLU A 216 -3.77 0.22 -24.92
N ALA A 217 -4.55 0.36 -25.99
CA ALA A 217 -5.85 0.99 -25.96
C ALA A 217 -6.66 0.34 -24.84
N TYR A 218 -7.29 1.15 -23.99
CA TYR A 218 -8.05 0.67 -22.84
C TYR A 218 -9.11 -0.31 -23.36
N PRO A 219 -9.04 -1.62 -23.05
CA PRO A 219 -10.06 -2.54 -23.50
C PRO A 219 -11.33 -2.17 -22.76
N THR A 220 -12.31 -1.60 -23.47
CA THR A 220 -13.63 -1.30 -22.93
C THR A 220 -14.25 -2.61 -22.45
N GLY A 221 -14.26 -2.80 -21.13
CA GLY A 221 -14.82 -3.97 -20.46
C GLY A 221 -16.32 -4.17 -20.72
N ASP A 222 -16.95 -3.19 -21.38
CA ASP A 222 -18.34 -3.14 -21.84
C ASP A 222 -18.76 -4.35 -22.70
N HIS A 223 -17.81 -5.13 -23.23
CA HIS A 223 -18.07 -6.36 -23.98
C HIS A 223 -17.97 -7.65 -23.15
N LEU A 224 -17.51 -7.60 -21.90
CA LEU A 224 -17.27 -8.76 -21.03
C LEU A 224 -18.23 -8.77 -19.84
N ILE A 225 -19.32 -9.53 -19.95
CA ILE A 225 -20.34 -9.68 -18.91
C ILE A 225 -20.36 -11.14 -18.39
N GLY A 226 -20.80 -11.33 -17.13
CA GLY A 226 -20.95 -12.64 -16.50
C GLY A 226 -19.61 -13.37 -16.23
N LEU A 227 -19.63 -14.70 -16.33
CA LEU A 227 -18.47 -15.56 -16.01
C LEU A 227 -17.20 -15.22 -16.83
N ARG A 228 -17.35 -14.72 -18.06
CA ARG A 228 -16.22 -14.28 -18.89
C ARG A 228 -15.46 -13.11 -18.26
N ARG A 229 -16.16 -12.20 -17.59
CA ARG A 229 -15.57 -11.09 -16.85
C ARG A 229 -14.79 -11.60 -15.64
N VAL A 230 -15.38 -12.53 -14.86
CA VAL A 230 -14.73 -13.15 -13.70
C VAL A 230 -13.45 -13.87 -14.15
N PHE A 231 -13.49 -14.62 -15.25
CA PHE A 231 -12.32 -15.28 -15.80
C PHE A 231 -11.25 -14.27 -16.29
N ALA A 232 -11.65 -13.19 -16.96
CA ALA A 232 -10.73 -12.12 -17.36
C ALA A 232 -10.05 -11.45 -16.14
N THR A 233 -10.80 -11.19 -15.07
CA THR A 233 -10.28 -10.70 -13.79
C THR A 233 -9.22 -11.65 -13.21
N ILE A 234 -9.47 -12.96 -13.20
CA ILE A 234 -8.51 -13.98 -12.72
C ILE A 234 -7.26 -14.04 -13.61
N VAL A 235 -7.43 -14.01 -14.94
CA VAL A 235 -6.30 -14.02 -15.90
C VAL A 235 -5.43 -12.78 -15.74
N HIS A 236 -6.03 -11.60 -15.63
CA HIS A 236 -5.30 -10.36 -15.39
C HIS A 236 -4.57 -10.39 -14.05
N LEU A 237 -5.26 -10.74 -12.96
CA LEU A 237 -4.68 -10.85 -11.61
C LEU A 237 -3.45 -11.75 -11.59
N ALA A 238 -3.52 -12.93 -12.24
CA ALA A 238 -2.42 -13.87 -12.34
C ALA A 238 -1.27 -13.38 -13.26
N ARG A 239 -1.59 -12.72 -14.37
CA ARG A 239 -0.58 -12.15 -15.28
C ARG A 239 0.14 -10.95 -14.67
N GLU A 240 -0.56 -10.10 -13.94
CA GLU A 240 0.00 -8.93 -13.27
C GLU A 240 0.89 -9.37 -12.09
N ALA A 241 0.45 -10.36 -11.32
CA ALA A 241 1.26 -11.00 -10.28
C ALA A 241 2.58 -11.61 -10.79
N THR A 242 2.65 -11.97 -12.08
CA THR A 242 3.86 -12.49 -12.74
C THR A 242 4.51 -11.49 -13.71
N GLY A 243 4.09 -10.22 -13.65
CA GLY A 243 4.50 -9.17 -14.56
C GLY A 243 5.40 -8.12 -13.92
N THR A 244 5.29 -6.89 -14.42
CA THR A 244 6.09 -5.74 -13.98
C THR A 244 5.91 -5.47 -12.48
N SER A 245 4.71 -5.66 -11.93
CA SER A 245 4.44 -5.53 -10.50
C SER A 245 5.32 -6.45 -9.63
N MET A 246 5.64 -7.67 -10.06
CA MET A 246 6.51 -8.58 -9.32
C MET A 246 7.97 -8.11 -9.33
N LEU A 247 8.47 -7.68 -10.50
CA LEU A 247 9.82 -7.13 -10.62
C LEU A 247 10.00 -5.90 -9.73
N ILE A 248 8.99 -5.04 -9.65
CA ILE A 248 9.02 -3.85 -8.80
C ILE A 248 8.88 -4.25 -7.32
N ALA A 249 8.06 -5.23 -6.96
CA ALA A 249 8.01 -5.75 -5.59
C ALA A 249 9.37 -6.31 -5.13
N LEU A 250 10.12 -6.98 -6.03
CA LEU A 250 11.50 -7.40 -5.75
C LEU A 250 12.46 -6.21 -5.56
N VAL A 251 12.29 -5.11 -6.29
CA VAL A 251 13.05 -3.86 -6.03
C VAL A 251 12.64 -3.20 -4.71
N ALA A 252 11.37 -3.26 -4.33
CA ALA A 252 10.94 -2.76 -3.02
C ALA A 252 11.65 -3.50 -1.87
N LEU A 253 11.73 -4.83 -1.99
CA LEU A 253 12.36 -5.71 -1.01
C LEU A 253 13.89 -5.69 -1.07
N SER A 254 14.51 -5.34 -2.20
CA SER A 254 15.98 -5.26 -2.29
C SER A 254 16.57 -4.19 -1.37
N GLY A 255 15.78 -3.20 -0.94
CA GLY A 255 16.17 -2.24 0.09
C GLY A 255 16.42 -2.90 1.46
N LEU A 256 15.66 -3.94 1.82
CA LEU A 256 15.90 -4.72 3.03
C LEU A 256 17.17 -5.58 2.92
N ALA A 257 17.44 -6.17 1.76
CA ALA A 257 18.71 -6.88 1.53
C ALA A 257 19.92 -5.94 1.61
N LEU A 258 19.79 -4.74 1.03
CA LEU A 258 20.83 -3.72 1.06
C LEU A 258 21.12 -3.26 2.50
N LEU A 259 20.08 -2.99 3.29
CA LEU A 259 20.22 -2.59 4.70
C LEU A 259 20.84 -3.71 5.54
N ALA A 260 20.38 -4.95 5.42
CA ALA A 260 20.95 -6.09 6.15
C ALA A 260 22.40 -6.44 5.73
N ALA A 261 22.84 -6.02 4.54
CA ALA A 261 24.23 -6.14 4.10
C ALA A 261 25.13 -4.98 4.59
N ILE A 262 24.56 -3.81 4.88
CA ILE A 262 25.31 -2.61 5.33
C ILE A 262 25.32 -2.50 6.86
N LEU A 263 24.20 -2.80 7.52
CA LEU A 263 23.99 -2.63 8.96
C LEU A 263 24.18 -3.97 9.68
N PRO A 264 25.28 -4.16 10.43
CA PRO A 264 25.44 -5.33 11.28
C PRO A 264 24.42 -5.31 12.44
N TYR A 265 24.23 -6.46 13.07
CA TYR A 265 23.39 -6.60 14.26
C TYR A 265 23.74 -5.54 15.31
N GLY A 266 22.73 -4.87 15.89
CA GLY A 266 22.89 -3.81 16.89
C GLY A 266 23.39 -2.45 16.40
N ALA A 267 23.70 -2.28 15.10
CA ALA A 267 24.32 -1.06 14.58
C ALA A 267 23.56 0.25 14.82
N MET A 268 22.25 0.18 15.08
CA MET A 268 21.37 1.34 15.27
C MET A 268 20.94 1.54 16.74
N GLN A 269 21.44 0.73 17.69
CA GLN A 269 20.99 0.74 19.08
C GLN A 269 21.22 2.09 19.78
N HIS A 270 22.33 2.78 19.48
CA HIS A 270 22.70 4.07 20.09
C HIS A 270 22.52 5.27 19.14
N GLU A 271 22.06 5.07 17.91
CA GLU A 271 22.12 6.09 16.85
C GLU A 271 20.95 7.07 16.82
N VAL A 272 19.92 6.84 17.65
CA VAL A 272 18.62 7.52 17.59
C VAL A 272 18.16 8.04 18.96
N GLU A 273 19.13 8.35 19.83
CA GLU A 273 18.91 8.87 21.18
C GLU A 273 18.09 10.16 21.23
N ARG A 274 17.51 10.43 22.41
CA ARG A 274 16.65 11.57 22.74
C ARG A 274 17.17 12.92 22.21
N ASP A 275 18.44 13.20 22.51
CA ASP A 275 19.03 14.53 22.38
C ASP A 275 19.96 14.68 21.16
N ASP A 276 20.10 13.63 20.33
CA ASP A 276 20.85 13.72 19.07
C ASP A 276 20.09 14.56 18.03
N VAL A 277 20.68 15.69 17.66
CA VAL A 277 20.18 16.58 16.60
C VAL A 277 20.24 15.90 15.23
N TRP A 278 21.08 14.89 15.02
CA TRP A 278 21.18 14.17 13.76
C TRP A 278 20.23 12.96 13.67
N ALA A 279 19.57 12.54 14.76
CA ALA A 279 18.70 11.37 14.77
C ALA A 279 17.61 11.37 13.66
N PRO A 280 16.87 12.48 13.39
CA PRO A 280 15.93 12.50 12.27
C PRO A 280 16.60 12.32 10.89
N LEU A 281 17.82 12.84 10.69
CA LEU A 281 18.55 12.72 9.43
C LEU A 281 19.15 11.31 9.25
N LYS A 282 19.74 10.74 10.30
CA LYS A 282 20.22 9.35 10.32
C LYS A 282 19.06 8.40 10.00
N MET A 283 17.92 8.61 10.66
CA MET A 283 16.72 7.82 10.43
C MET A 283 16.17 8.01 9.02
N LEU A 284 16.28 9.21 8.41
CA LEU A 284 15.90 9.43 7.01
C LEU A 284 16.75 8.58 6.05
N CYS A 285 18.06 8.49 6.27
CA CYS A 285 18.95 7.66 5.46
C CYS A 285 18.62 6.16 5.51
N VAL A 286 18.15 5.67 6.66
CA VAL A 286 17.70 4.27 6.84
C VAL A 286 16.28 4.07 6.33
N ALA A 287 15.36 4.99 6.60
CA ALA A 287 13.93 4.82 6.32
C ALA A 287 13.55 4.88 4.82
N VAL A 288 14.39 5.48 3.96
CA VAL A 288 14.17 5.50 2.50
C VAL A 288 14.34 4.11 1.85
N PRO A 289 15.42 3.35 2.12
CA PRO A 289 15.55 1.96 1.67
C PRO A 289 14.76 0.94 2.50
N VAL A 290 14.33 1.24 3.73
CA VAL A 290 13.47 0.35 4.52
C VAL A 290 12.14 0.11 3.78
N TYR A 291 11.74 -1.16 3.74
CA TYR A 291 10.32 -1.53 3.61
C TYR A 291 9.83 -1.99 4.99
N ALA A 292 9.07 -1.14 5.69
CA ALA A 292 8.35 -1.52 6.88
C ALA A 292 6.87 -1.71 6.53
N THR A 293 6.24 -2.77 7.03
CA THR A 293 4.78 -2.78 7.02
C THR A 293 4.28 -1.68 7.97
N PRO A 294 3.11 -1.07 7.71
CA PRO A 294 2.57 -0.02 8.56
C PRO A 294 2.44 -0.40 10.04
N MET A 295 2.14 -1.68 10.31
CA MET A 295 2.10 -2.25 11.66
C MET A 295 3.49 -2.30 12.32
N LEU A 296 4.54 -2.71 11.59
CA LEU A 296 5.91 -2.70 12.08
C LEU A 296 6.41 -1.28 12.35
N ALA A 297 6.14 -0.33 11.46
CA ALA A 297 6.54 1.07 11.68
C ALA A 297 5.85 1.69 12.90
N MET A 298 4.57 1.37 13.12
CA MET A 298 3.84 1.79 14.32
C MET A 298 4.34 1.10 15.59
N SER A 299 4.70 -0.19 15.56
CA SER A 299 5.27 -0.86 16.74
C SER A 299 6.63 -0.27 17.11
N GLN A 300 7.50 -0.01 16.12
CA GLN A 300 8.81 0.60 16.40
C GLN A 300 8.70 2.04 16.88
N MET A 301 7.77 2.85 16.35
CA MET A 301 7.44 4.15 16.96
C MET A 301 7.05 4.02 18.44
N GLY A 302 6.28 2.99 18.79
CA GLY A 302 5.92 2.68 20.18
C GLY A 302 7.14 2.40 21.06
N MET A 303 7.99 1.45 20.64
CA MET A 303 9.23 1.10 21.36
C MET A 303 10.15 2.31 21.52
N MET A 304 10.32 3.11 20.45
CA MET A 304 11.12 4.34 20.50
C MET A 304 10.60 5.35 21.54
N PHE A 305 9.28 5.53 21.66
CA PHE A 305 8.71 6.39 22.70
C PHE A 305 8.87 5.81 24.11
N GLN A 306 8.85 4.49 24.28
CA GLN A 306 9.09 3.83 25.57
C GLN A 306 10.54 4.04 26.05
N HIS A 307 11.51 3.95 25.14
CA HIS A 307 12.95 4.16 25.39
C HIS A 307 13.36 5.65 25.45
N ALA A 308 12.41 6.58 25.27
CA ALA A 308 12.61 8.03 25.16
C ALA A 308 13.53 8.48 24.00
N ASN A 309 13.60 7.72 22.92
CA ASN A 309 14.32 8.07 21.69
C ASN A 309 13.72 9.27 20.95
N SER A 310 14.47 9.84 19.99
CA SER A 310 14.08 11.02 19.22
C SER A 310 12.66 10.90 18.60
N PRO A 311 11.68 11.73 19.02
CA PRO A 311 10.34 11.75 18.42
C PRO A 311 10.33 12.09 16.93
N GLY A 312 11.26 12.95 16.49
CA GLY A 312 11.44 13.30 15.08
C GLY A 312 11.94 12.13 14.25
N ALA A 313 12.79 11.28 14.80
CA ALA A 313 13.20 10.04 14.14
C ALA A 313 12.02 9.05 14.04
N SER A 314 11.24 8.84 15.10
CA SER A 314 10.05 7.96 15.06
C SER A 314 9.07 8.38 13.95
N PHE A 315 8.82 9.69 13.82
CA PHE A 315 7.99 10.23 12.74
C PHE A 315 8.61 10.00 11.35
N THR A 316 9.92 10.18 11.23
CA THR A 316 10.66 9.94 9.97
C THR A 316 10.56 8.48 9.53
N LEU A 317 10.74 7.52 10.45
CA LEU A 317 10.53 6.09 10.21
C LEU A 317 9.10 5.81 9.77
N LEU A 318 8.09 6.39 10.45
CA LEU A 318 6.70 6.15 10.09
C LEU A 318 6.39 6.67 8.68
N ILE A 319 6.67 7.95 8.38
CA ILE A 319 6.31 8.54 7.08
C ILE A 319 7.09 7.92 5.93
N LEU A 320 8.39 7.69 6.05
CA LEU A 320 9.22 7.19 4.95
C LEU A 320 9.22 5.65 4.91
N GLY A 321 9.42 4.97 6.04
CA GLY A 321 9.58 3.52 6.09
C GLY A 321 8.29 2.73 5.86
N ALA A 322 7.13 3.26 6.26
CA ALA A 322 5.83 2.68 5.88
C ALA A 322 5.27 3.30 4.59
N GLY A 323 5.41 4.62 4.42
CA GLY A 323 4.82 5.36 3.29
C GLY A 323 5.55 5.16 1.95
N MET A 324 6.82 4.78 1.96
CA MET A 324 7.62 4.55 0.77
C MET A 324 8.36 3.20 0.80
N ASN A 325 9.13 2.97 -0.26
CA ASN A 325 10.11 1.92 -0.48
C ASN A 325 10.95 2.33 -1.72
N LEU A 326 12.01 1.61 -2.06
CA LEU A 326 12.84 1.92 -3.25
C LEU A 326 12.07 1.83 -4.59
N ALA A 327 10.99 1.07 -4.64
CA ALA A 327 10.19 0.88 -5.84
C ALA A 327 9.33 2.10 -6.19
N THR A 328 8.79 2.83 -5.21
CA THR A 328 7.92 3.98 -5.47
C THR A 328 8.64 5.09 -6.26
N PRO A 329 9.84 5.56 -5.89
CA PRO A 329 10.62 6.49 -6.72
C PRO A 329 11.01 5.94 -8.09
N LEU A 330 11.40 4.65 -8.18
CA LEU A 330 11.72 4.00 -9.46
C LEU A 330 10.51 3.99 -10.41
N TRP A 331 9.33 3.66 -9.87
CA TRP A 331 8.09 3.63 -10.63
C TRP A 331 7.71 5.02 -11.14
N PHE A 332 7.76 6.06 -10.28
CA PHE A 332 7.53 7.44 -10.72
C PHE A 332 8.58 7.89 -11.75
N GLY A 333 9.87 7.57 -11.54
CA GLY A 333 10.96 7.92 -12.44
C GLY A 333 10.81 7.34 -13.83
N ARG A 334 10.35 6.09 -13.93
CA ARG A 334 10.11 5.40 -15.21
C ARG A 334 8.87 5.92 -15.96
N HIS A 335 7.83 6.40 -15.27
CA HIS A 335 6.55 6.79 -15.89
C HIS A 335 6.31 8.30 -16.05
N PHE A 336 7.05 9.14 -15.31
CA PHE A 336 6.93 10.61 -15.33
C PHE A 336 8.28 11.31 -15.55
N GLY A 337 9.37 10.54 -15.68
CA GLY A 337 10.72 11.02 -15.90
C GLY A 337 11.50 11.27 -14.60
N TRP A 338 12.79 10.92 -14.63
CA TRP A 338 13.68 10.98 -13.47
C TRP A 338 13.84 12.38 -12.86
N LYS A 339 13.84 13.45 -13.67
CA LYS A 339 13.90 14.84 -13.17
C LYS A 339 12.69 15.21 -12.31
N ALA A 340 11.52 14.69 -12.67
CA ALA A 340 10.31 14.84 -11.87
C ALA A 340 10.45 13.97 -10.61
N ALA A 341 10.65 12.66 -10.73
CA ALA A 341 10.69 11.77 -9.56
C ALA A 341 11.73 12.22 -8.50
N ALA A 342 12.89 12.72 -8.92
CA ALA A 342 13.88 13.30 -8.02
C ALA A 342 13.38 14.55 -7.29
N SER A 343 12.64 15.46 -7.94
CA SER A 343 12.09 16.66 -7.27
C SER A 343 10.95 16.33 -6.31
N TRP A 344 10.15 15.29 -6.60
CA TRP A 344 9.12 14.77 -5.69
C TRP A 344 9.71 14.10 -4.46
N VAL A 345 10.71 13.22 -4.64
CA VAL A 345 11.43 12.63 -3.50
C VAL A 345 12.08 13.73 -2.68
N ALA A 346 12.80 14.67 -3.31
CA ALA A 346 13.45 15.77 -2.58
C ALA A 346 12.45 16.62 -1.80
N SER A 347 11.30 16.98 -2.37
CA SER A 347 10.29 17.78 -1.66
C SER A 347 9.64 17.00 -0.51
N LEU A 348 9.36 15.70 -0.67
CA LEU A 348 8.87 14.85 0.40
C LEU A 348 9.91 14.71 1.54
N LEU A 349 11.18 14.47 1.21
CA LEU A 349 12.26 14.39 2.21
C LEU A 349 12.43 15.71 2.98
N VAL A 350 12.39 16.86 2.29
CA VAL A 350 12.45 18.19 2.92
C VAL A 350 11.25 18.44 3.83
N ILE A 351 10.03 18.11 3.40
CA ILE A 351 8.82 18.29 4.22
C ILE A 351 8.87 17.38 5.46
N VAL A 352 9.20 16.10 5.29
CA VAL A 352 9.27 15.15 6.41
C VAL A 352 10.36 15.56 7.38
N LEU A 353 11.59 15.85 6.90
CA LEU A 353 12.69 16.25 7.78
C LEU A 353 12.39 17.57 8.50
N GLY A 354 11.80 18.56 7.82
CA GLY A 354 11.39 19.82 8.41
C GLY A 354 10.33 19.66 9.51
N ILE A 355 9.32 18.83 9.30
CA ILE A 355 8.32 18.50 10.32
C ILE A 355 8.97 17.72 11.46
N SER A 356 9.80 16.70 11.17
CA SER A 356 10.52 15.91 12.17
C SER A 356 11.35 16.78 13.10
N TYR A 357 12.08 17.77 12.57
CA TYR A 357 12.82 18.74 13.39
C TYR A 357 11.91 19.65 14.21
N ALA A 358 10.81 20.14 13.63
CA ALA A 358 9.86 20.99 14.33
C ALA A 358 9.18 20.28 15.52
N ILE A 359 8.90 18.97 15.39
CA ILE A 359 8.25 18.18 16.45
C ILE A 359 9.24 17.51 17.41
N ASN A 360 10.54 17.39 17.07
CA ASN A 360 11.50 16.61 17.86
C ASN A 360 11.57 17.09 19.31
N LYS A 361 11.69 18.40 19.54
CA LYS A 361 11.76 18.98 20.91
C LYS A 361 10.39 19.09 21.61
N PRO A 362 9.29 19.53 20.98
CA PRO A 362 8.00 19.65 21.66
C PRO A 362 7.35 18.31 22.08
N LEU A 363 7.67 17.20 21.41
CA LEU A 363 7.06 15.89 21.69
C LEU A 363 7.86 14.99 22.64
N VAL A 364 9.03 15.42 23.14
CA VAL A 364 9.82 14.57 24.04
C VAL A 364 9.08 14.41 25.38
N PRO A 365 8.78 13.18 25.84
CA PRO A 365 8.01 12.98 27.06
C PRO A 365 8.77 13.53 28.30
N PRO A 366 8.10 14.32 29.16
CA PRO A 366 8.67 14.77 30.42
C PRO A 366 8.72 13.61 31.42
N GLY A 367 9.86 13.45 32.11
CA GLY A 367 10.02 12.48 33.20
C GLY A 367 10.32 11.04 32.78
N VAL A 368 10.72 10.79 31.53
CA VAL A 368 11.29 9.49 31.10
C VAL A 368 12.79 9.67 30.87
N GLU A 369 13.60 8.91 31.61
CA GLU A 369 15.05 8.86 31.44
C GLU A 369 15.38 8.07 30.15
N PRO A 370 16.39 8.49 29.35
CA PRO A 370 16.81 7.74 28.17
C PRO A 370 17.36 6.38 28.57
N ALA A 371 16.91 5.30 27.91
CA ALA A 371 17.48 3.96 28.10
C ALA A 371 18.92 3.86 27.58
N GLY A 372 19.35 4.80 26.72
CA GLY A 372 20.69 4.83 26.13
C GLY A 372 20.95 3.75 25.08
N HIS A 373 19.98 2.90 24.77
CA HIS A 373 20.03 1.89 23.70
C HIS A 373 18.60 1.57 23.21
N THR A 374 18.44 0.89 22.07
CA THR A 374 17.12 0.40 21.62
C THR A 374 17.19 -0.74 20.61
N HIS A 375 16.43 -1.80 20.88
CA HIS A 375 16.29 -2.97 19.99
C HIS A 375 15.29 -2.75 18.83
N ALA A 376 14.62 -1.59 18.80
CA ALA A 376 13.57 -1.27 17.82
C ALA A 376 14.05 -1.36 16.34
N PHE A 377 15.35 -1.19 16.11
CA PHE A 377 15.93 -1.20 14.77
C PHE A 377 16.55 -2.53 14.34
N ASP A 378 16.68 -3.50 15.23
CA ASP A 378 17.36 -4.77 14.93
C ASP A 378 16.62 -5.55 13.81
N ILE A 379 15.31 -5.32 13.63
CA ILE A 379 14.50 -5.83 12.51
C ILE A 379 15.01 -5.35 11.14
N TYR A 380 15.67 -4.19 11.05
CA TYR A 380 16.22 -3.64 9.81
C TYR A 380 17.71 -3.98 9.61
N THR A 381 18.39 -4.45 10.65
CA THR A 381 19.79 -4.89 10.57
C THR A 381 19.90 -6.36 10.15
N ASN A 382 21.13 -6.82 9.94
CA ASN A 382 21.42 -8.24 9.75
C ASN A 382 20.94 -9.06 10.97
N PRO A 383 20.08 -10.09 10.81
CA PRO A 383 19.62 -10.93 11.92
C PRO A 383 20.68 -11.91 12.43
N LEU A 384 21.85 -11.98 11.78
CA LEU A 384 22.88 -12.99 12.05
C LEU A 384 24.08 -12.35 12.79
N THR A 385 24.34 -12.84 14.00
CA THR A 385 25.59 -12.59 14.73
C THR A 385 26.73 -13.46 14.18
N ALA A 386 27.97 -12.97 14.30
CA ALA A 386 29.15 -13.60 13.69
C ALA A 386 29.60 -14.92 14.35
N SER A 387 28.92 -15.35 15.42
CA SER A 387 29.27 -16.48 16.29
C SER A 387 28.52 -17.79 15.98
N HIS A 388 27.72 -17.85 14.92
CA HIS A 388 26.91 -19.03 14.57
C HIS A 388 27.33 -19.68 13.25
N SER A 389 27.36 -21.02 13.22
CA SER A 389 27.58 -21.82 12.02
C SER A 389 26.24 -22.08 11.31
N PHE A 390 26.00 -21.35 10.22
CA PHE A 390 24.71 -21.37 9.52
C PHE A 390 24.58 -22.44 8.43
N GLY A 391 23.38 -23.00 8.32
CA GLY A 391 22.95 -23.87 7.23
C GLY A 391 21.62 -23.41 6.63
N LEU A 392 21.16 -24.07 5.56
CA LEU A 392 19.84 -23.76 4.96
C LEU A 392 18.69 -23.98 5.95
N GLN A 393 18.81 -24.95 6.85
CA GLN A 393 17.77 -25.23 7.85
C GLN A 393 17.56 -24.04 8.80
N SER A 394 18.63 -23.43 9.33
CA SER A 394 18.51 -22.26 10.21
C SER A 394 17.86 -21.05 9.52
N VAL A 395 18.03 -20.89 8.21
CA VAL A 395 17.30 -19.85 7.44
C VAL A 395 15.80 -20.12 7.44
N VAL A 396 15.41 -21.38 7.18
CA VAL A 396 14.01 -21.79 7.20
C VAL A 396 13.41 -21.61 8.59
N ASP A 397 14.12 -22.05 9.63
CA ASP A 397 13.65 -21.95 11.01
C ASP A 397 13.51 -20.49 11.47
N THR A 398 14.46 -19.61 11.14
CA THR A 398 14.37 -18.16 11.43
C THR A 398 13.21 -17.49 10.69
N VAL A 399 13.00 -17.79 9.41
CA VAL A 399 11.86 -17.22 8.66
C VAL A 399 10.54 -17.79 9.17
N ALA A 400 10.48 -19.07 9.52
CA ALA A 400 9.27 -19.74 9.99
C ALA A 400 8.76 -19.20 11.34
N LYS A 401 9.65 -18.72 12.22
CA LYS A 401 9.26 -18.06 13.49
C LYS A 401 8.35 -16.85 13.28
N ASP A 402 8.50 -16.11 12.18
CA ASP A 402 7.71 -14.91 11.88
C ASP A 402 6.44 -15.19 11.04
N LEU A 403 6.20 -16.44 10.65
CA LEU A 403 5.05 -16.81 9.81
C LEU A 403 3.79 -17.07 10.64
N ASP A 404 2.92 -16.06 10.72
CA ASP A 404 1.56 -16.27 11.23
C ASP A 404 0.66 -17.02 10.23
N ILE A 405 -0.45 -17.57 10.73
CA ILE A 405 -1.41 -18.37 9.92
C ILE A 405 -1.91 -17.60 8.69
N ARG A 406 -2.00 -16.26 8.77
CA ARG A 406 -2.48 -15.38 7.71
C ARG A 406 -1.42 -15.18 6.63
N ALA A 407 -0.16 -14.99 7.02
CA ALA A 407 0.98 -14.95 6.13
C ALA A 407 1.08 -16.28 5.35
N VAL A 408 1.02 -17.43 6.03
CA VAL A 408 1.03 -18.75 5.37
C VAL A 408 -0.12 -18.90 4.37
N ALA A 409 -1.36 -18.59 4.77
CA ALA A 409 -2.51 -18.65 3.86
C ALA A 409 -2.36 -17.72 2.64
N SER A 410 -1.83 -16.51 2.84
CA SER A 410 -1.57 -15.55 1.76
C SER A 410 -0.43 -16.00 0.83
N LEU A 411 0.62 -16.63 1.36
CA LEU A 411 1.73 -17.18 0.57
C LEU A 411 1.26 -18.34 -0.31
N ILE A 412 0.39 -19.23 0.21
CA ILE A 412 -0.23 -20.31 -0.57
C ILE A 412 -1.10 -19.73 -1.69
N ALA A 413 -1.97 -18.76 -1.38
CA ALA A 413 -2.83 -18.11 -2.38
C ALA A 413 -1.99 -17.40 -3.46
N LEU A 414 -0.94 -16.68 -3.06
CA LEU A 414 -0.02 -16.01 -3.98
C LEU A 414 0.76 -17.01 -4.84
N ALA A 415 1.21 -18.15 -4.30
CA ALA A 415 1.85 -19.21 -5.06
C ALA A 415 0.92 -19.83 -6.13
N ILE A 416 -0.36 -20.04 -5.79
CA ILE A 416 -1.39 -20.48 -6.76
C ILE A 416 -1.55 -19.42 -7.88
N ILE A 417 -1.65 -18.14 -7.52
CA ILE A 417 -1.80 -17.04 -8.48
C ILE A 417 -0.56 -16.90 -9.38
N LEU A 418 0.65 -17.05 -8.83
CA LEU A 418 1.91 -17.00 -9.57
C LEU A 418 2.04 -18.18 -10.53
N THR A 419 1.73 -19.40 -10.09
CA THR A 419 1.76 -20.60 -10.95
C THR A 419 0.72 -20.51 -12.07
N MET A 420 -0.50 -20.04 -11.79
CA MET A 420 -1.50 -19.71 -12.82
C MET A 420 -0.98 -18.64 -13.79
N GLY A 421 -0.30 -17.61 -13.30
CA GLY A 421 0.26 -16.53 -14.12
C GLY A 421 1.34 -17.02 -15.08
N MET A 422 2.26 -17.86 -14.60
CA MET A 422 3.27 -18.52 -15.42
C MET A 422 2.62 -19.43 -16.47
N LEU A 423 1.63 -20.24 -16.07
CA LEU A 423 0.88 -21.10 -16.98
C LEU A 423 0.16 -20.30 -18.09
N PHE A 424 -0.53 -19.21 -17.74
CA PHE A 424 -1.19 -18.34 -18.73
C PHE A 424 -0.21 -17.65 -19.66
N ARG A 425 0.99 -17.30 -19.19
CA ARG A 425 2.08 -16.78 -20.05
C ARG A 425 2.61 -17.85 -21.00
N MET A 426 2.85 -19.07 -20.53
CA MET A 426 3.29 -20.21 -21.37
C MET A 426 2.25 -20.57 -22.43
N LEU A 427 0.96 -20.57 -22.08
CA LEU A 427 -0.15 -20.84 -22.98
C LEU A 427 -0.55 -19.63 -23.86
N LYS A 428 0.13 -18.48 -23.74
CA LYS A 428 -0.19 -17.21 -24.44
C LYS A 428 -1.66 -16.78 -24.28
N ILE A 429 -2.23 -17.05 -23.11
CA ILE A 429 -3.59 -16.62 -22.73
C ILE A 429 -3.50 -15.16 -22.27
N ASP A 430 -3.59 -14.27 -23.26
CA ASP A 430 -3.58 -12.82 -23.08
C ASP A 430 -5.01 -12.25 -23.01
N GLU A 431 -5.20 -11.07 -22.41
CA GLU A 431 -6.51 -10.38 -22.40
C GLU A 431 -7.05 -10.15 -23.82
N ALA A 432 -6.17 -9.81 -24.77
CA ALA A 432 -6.51 -9.66 -26.18
C ALA A 432 -6.98 -10.99 -26.82
N SER A 433 -6.54 -12.15 -26.32
CA SER A 433 -7.01 -13.46 -26.77
C SER A 433 -8.44 -13.71 -26.27
N LEU A 434 -8.76 -13.32 -25.04
CA LEU A 434 -10.13 -13.41 -24.49
C LEU A 434 -11.13 -12.53 -25.25
N ILE A 435 -10.72 -11.33 -25.64
CA ILE A 435 -11.55 -10.41 -26.43
C ILE A 435 -11.73 -10.93 -27.87
N LYS A 436 -10.66 -11.41 -28.52
CA LYS A 436 -10.75 -11.99 -29.87
C LYS A 436 -11.59 -13.27 -29.94
N ASN A 437 -11.50 -14.12 -28.91
CA ASN A 437 -12.27 -15.36 -28.82
C ASN A 437 -13.71 -15.13 -28.30
N ALA A 438 -14.08 -13.90 -27.96
CA ALA A 438 -15.46 -13.52 -27.70
C ALA A 438 -16.26 -13.42 -29.02
N LYS A 439 -16.47 -14.56 -29.70
CA LYS A 439 -17.42 -14.69 -30.82
C LYS A 439 -18.74 -14.01 -30.45
N ALA A 440 -19.28 -13.23 -31.39
CA ALA A 440 -20.50 -12.44 -31.26
C ALA A 440 -21.78 -13.27 -31.01
N GLU A 441 -21.70 -14.61 -31.12
CA GLU A 441 -22.81 -15.55 -30.95
C GLU A 441 -22.72 -16.37 -29.64
N SER A 442 -21.78 -16.05 -28.75
CA SER A 442 -21.80 -16.62 -27.40
C SER A 442 -22.88 -15.96 -26.55
N PHE A 443 -23.58 -16.74 -25.71
CA PHE A 443 -24.61 -16.39 -24.72
C PHE A 443 -24.65 -14.95 -24.17
N ALA A 444 -23.50 -14.27 -24.03
CA ALA A 444 -23.40 -12.83 -23.73
C ALA A 444 -24.04 -11.90 -24.79
N SER A 445 -24.32 -12.35 -26.01
CA SER A 445 -25.05 -11.59 -27.02
C SER A 445 -26.52 -11.34 -26.64
N SER A 446 -27.09 -12.16 -25.75
CA SER A 446 -28.42 -11.94 -25.14
C SER A 446 -28.51 -10.69 -24.26
N LEU A 447 -27.40 -9.97 -24.05
CA LEU A 447 -27.31 -8.68 -23.37
C LEU A 447 -27.00 -7.50 -24.31
N ARG A 448 -26.87 -7.73 -25.63
CA ARG A 448 -26.68 -6.65 -26.63
C ARG A 448 -27.97 -6.14 -27.25
N ASN A 449 -29.08 -6.86 -27.12
CA ASN A 449 -30.36 -6.38 -27.62
C ASN A 449 -31.02 -5.46 -26.58
N ASN A 450 -31.40 -4.25 -27.04
CA ASN A 450 -32.39 -3.41 -26.35
C ASN A 450 -33.78 -4.10 -26.25
N ASP A 451 -33.96 -5.24 -26.94
CA ASP A 451 -35.14 -6.12 -26.88
C ASP A 451 -35.14 -7.10 -25.70
N ALA A 452 -34.17 -6.99 -24.78
CA ALA A 452 -34.20 -7.75 -23.53
C ALA A 452 -35.47 -7.37 -22.73
N THR A 453 -36.48 -8.25 -22.78
CA THR A 453 -37.76 -8.03 -22.09
C THR A 453 -37.55 -7.64 -20.63
N PRO A 454 -38.34 -6.70 -20.07
CA PRO A 454 -38.11 -6.16 -18.73
C PRO A 454 -38.21 -7.27 -17.69
N ARG A 455 -37.05 -7.77 -17.28
CA ARG A 455 -36.91 -8.91 -16.38
C ARG A 455 -37.41 -8.51 -14.99
N ARG A 456 -38.49 -9.14 -14.54
CA ARG A 456 -39.14 -8.83 -13.26
C ARG A 456 -38.43 -9.56 -12.12
N GLY A 457 -38.27 -8.87 -10.98
CA GLY A 457 -37.70 -9.45 -9.76
C GLY A 457 -36.20 -9.15 -9.62
N LEU A 458 -35.42 -10.16 -9.24
CA LEU A 458 -34.00 -10.03 -8.88
C LEU A 458 -33.02 -10.07 -10.08
N ASP A 459 -33.50 -10.37 -11.29
CA ASP A 459 -32.67 -10.48 -12.50
C ASP A 459 -32.50 -9.10 -13.19
N ILE A 460 -31.75 -8.21 -12.52
CA ILE A 460 -31.49 -6.84 -12.99
C ILE A 460 -30.07 -6.76 -13.58
N VAL A 461 -29.93 -6.19 -14.77
CA VAL A 461 -28.62 -5.90 -15.37
C VAL A 461 -27.97 -4.72 -14.64
N VAL A 462 -27.07 -5.02 -13.71
CA VAL A 462 -26.36 -4.00 -12.92
C VAL A 462 -25.17 -3.44 -13.72
N PRO A 463 -25.02 -2.10 -13.84
CA PRO A 463 -23.91 -1.50 -14.57
C PRO A 463 -22.53 -1.88 -14.00
N PRO A 464 -21.49 -2.05 -14.85
CA PRO A 464 -20.09 -2.22 -14.47
C PRO A 464 -19.66 -1.48 -13.20
N ASN A 465 -19.81 -0.15 -13.22
CA ASN A 465 -19.33 0.75 -12.17
C ASN A 465 -20.03 0.51 -10.83
N VAL A 466 -21.29 0.07 -10.83
CA VAL A 466 -22.04 -0.25 -9.61
C VAL A 466 -21.48 -1.53 -9.00
N ILE A 467 -21.19 -2.55 -9.80
CA ILE A 467 -20.56 -3.80 -9.32
C ILE A 467 -19.17 -3.53 -8.77
N GLY A 468 -18.35 -2.72 -9.45
CA GLY A 468 -17.02 -2.38 -8.95
C GLY A 468 -17.07 -1.54 -7.67
N ALA A 469 -18.01 -0.59 -7.57
CA ALA A 469 -18.22 0.19 -6.35
C ALA A 469 -18.72 -0.68 -5.18
N THR A 470 -19.62 -1.64 -5.39
CA THR A 470 -20.05 -2.56 -4.34
C THR A 470 -18.96 -3.56 -3.95
N MET A 471 -18.10 -4.00 -4.89
CA MET A 471 -16.92 -4.80 -4.56
C MET A 471 -15.90 -4.02 -3.72
N LEU A 472 -15.62 -2.75 -4.05
CA LEU A 472 -14.74 -1.90 -3.24
C LEU A 472 -15.34 -1.61 -1.85
N ALA A 473 -16.62 -1.27 -1.77
CA ALA A 473 -17.32 -1.09 -0.50
C ALA A 473 -17.36 -2.38 0.33
N GLY A 474 -17.54 -3.54 -0.32
CA GLY A 474 -17.47 -4.85 0.31
C GLY A 474 -16.07 -5.19 0.83
N LEU A 475 -15.01 -4.76 0.14
CA LEU A 475 -13.62 -4.91 0.59
C LEU A 475 -13.33 -4.03 1.81
N VAL A 476 -13.85 -2.79 1.85
CA VAL A 476 -13.79 -1.92 3.04
C VAL A 476 -14.58 -2.53 4.21
N ALA A 477 -15.79 -3.04 3.96
CA ALA A 477 -16.59 -3.72 4.99
C ALA A 477 -15.90 -4.98 5.53
N LEU A 478 -15.31 -5.79 4.65
CA LEU A 478 -14.49 -6.95 5.03
C LEU A 478 -13.25 -6.52 5.82
N SER A 479 -12.60 -5.40 5.47
CA SER A 479 -11.51 -4.83 6.25
C SER A 479 -11.94 -4.44 7.67
N ILE A 480 -13.15 -3.88 7.83
CA ILE A 480 -13.70 -3.54 9.15
C ILE A 480 -13.96 -4.83 9.96
N VAL A 481 -14.58 -5.85 9.36
CA VAL A 481 -14.78 -7.16 10.01
C VAL A 481 -13.44 -7.81 10.38
N ALA A 482 -12.44 -7.73 9.50
CA ALA A 482 -11.08 -8.21 9.76
C ALA A 482 -10.41 -7.46 10.91
N CYS A 483 -10.69 -6.18 11.15
CA CYS A 483 -10.24 -5.46 12.33
C CYS A 483 -10.85 -6.04 13.63
N TYR A 484 -12.15 -6.37 13.64
CA TYR A 484 -12.81 -7.00 14.78
C TYR A 484 -12.31 -8.44 15.05
N ALA A 485 -11.88 -9.15 14.00
CA ALA A 485 -11.23 -10.46 14.12
C ALA A 485 -9.76 -10.36 14.55
N TYR A 486 -9.02 -9.35 14.10
CA TYR A 486 -7.63 -9.08 14.51
C TYR A 486 -7.55 -8.70 15.99
N TYR A 487 -8.49 -7.87 16.44
CA TYR A 487 -8.64 -7.39 17.81
C TYR A 487 -9.87 -8.05 18.46
N PRO A 488 -9.75 -9.31 18.95
CA PRO A 488 -10.88 -10.06 19.51
C PRO A 488 -11.40 -9.45 20.80
N SER A 489 -12.43 -10.07 21.39
CA SER A 489 -13.11 -9.54 22.57
C SER A 489 -12.19 -9.53 23.80
N PRO A 490 -12.45 -8.67 24.79
CA PRO A 490 -11.67 -8.65 26.03
C PRO A 490 -11.63 -10.00 26.76
N ARG A 491 -12.67 -10.84 26.61
CA ARG A 491 -12.72 -12.18 27.22
C ARG A 491 -11.75 -13.14 26.55
N GLU A 492 -11.69 -13.14 25.22
CA GLU A 492 -10.76 -13.96 24.43
C GLU A 492 -9.32 -13.50 24.67
N CYS A 493 -9.04 -12.20 24.59
CA CYS A 493 -7.72 -11.65 24.91
C CYS A 493 -7.26 -12.05 26.31
N LEU A 494 -8.12 -11.97 27.33
CA LEU A 494 -7.78 -12.37 28.70
C LEU A 494 -7.52 -13.88 28.86
N ALA A 495 -8.11 -14.72 28.01
CA ALA A 495 -7.82 -16.16 27.99
C ALA A 495 -6.42 -16.42 27.40
N GLU A 496 -6.12 -15.85 26.24
CA GLU A 496 -4.79 -15.96 25.61
C GLU A 496 -3.66 -15.38 26.47
N ILE A 497 -3.91 -14.22 27.11
CA ILE A 497 -3.03 -13.62 28.12
C ILE A 497 -2.78 -14.60 29.28
N SER A 498 -3.80 -15.35 29.72
CA SER A 498 -3.64 -16.31 30.80
C SER A 498 -2.70 -17.45 30.41
N THR A 499 -2.77 -17.93 29.16
CA THR A 499 -1.87 -18.95 28.60
C THR A 499 -0.45 -18.41 28.51
N ALA A 500 -0.25 -17.30 27.78
CA ALA A 500 1.08 -16.72 27.55
C ALA A 500 1.80 -16.34 28.85
N ARG A 501 1.08 -15.78 29.83
CA ARG A 501 1.59 -15.52 31.19
C ARG A 501 2.05 -16.78 31.90
N THR A 502 1.30 -17.88 31.79
CA THR A 502 1.61 -19.13 32.50
C THR A 502 2.90 -19.73 31.95
N GLU A 503 3.03 -19.80 30.63
CA GLU A 503 4.24 -20.26 29.95
C GLU A 503 5.45 -19.38 30.27
N CYS A 504 5.34 -18.06 30.05
CA CYS A 504 6.41 -17.08 30.29
C CYS A 504 6.91 -17.11 31.75
N LEU A 505 6.02 -16.95 32.74
CA LEU A 505 6.44 -16.87 34.14
C LEU A 505 6.89 -18.23 34.72
N SER A 506 6.38 -19.35 34.21
CA SER A 506 6.85 -20.68 34.61
C SER A 506 8.27 -20.95 34.10
N ALA A 507 8.53 -20.61 32.83
CA ALA A 507 9.85 -20.74 32.22
C ALA A 507 10.89 -19.83 32.86
N ALA A 508 10.56 -18.55 33.10
CA ALA A 508 11.44 -17.59 33.78
C ALA A 508 11.82 -18.07 35.19
N ASN A 509 10.86 -18.54 36.00
CA ASN A 509 11.13 -19.11 37.32
C ASN A 509 11.98 -20.40 37.29
N SER A 510 11.95 -21.12 36.17
CA SER A 510 12.65 -22.39 35.97
C SER A 510 14.02 -22.24 35.30
N GLY A 511 14.43 -21.01 34.95
CA GLY A 511 15.68 -20.74 34.22
C GLY A 511 15.65 -21.16 32.74
N GLN A 512 14.47 -21.37 32.15
CA GLN A 512 14.32 -21.67 30.72
C GLN A 512 14.23 -20.37 29.91
N VAL A 513 15.36 -19.67 29.81
CA VAL A 513 15.47 -18.33 29.22
C VAL A 513 14.84 -18.25 27.82
N ASP A 514 15.24 -19.13 26.89
CA ASP A 514 14.73 -19.12 25.51
C ASP A 514 13.20 -19.25 25.40
N HIS A 515 12.57 -20.05 26.29
CA HIS A 515 11.11 -20.25 26.28
C HIS A 515 10.38 -19.06 26.90
N ALA A 516 10.98 -18.42 27.91
CA ALA A 516 10.46 -17.19 28.50
C ALA A 516 10.52 -16.04 27.49
N LEU A 517 11.66 -15.84 26.82
CA LEU A 517 11.86 -14.84 25.77
C LEU A 517 10.95 -15.08 24.55
N TYR A 518 10.59 -16.33 24.23
CA TYR A 518 9.59 -16.61 23.18
C TYR A 518 8.17 -16.14 23.56
N TRP A 519 7.72 -16.38 24.80
CA TRP A 519 6.35 -16.07 25.23
C TRP A 519 6.14 -14.63 25.70
N LEU A 520 7.20 -13.91 26.06
CA LEU A 520 7.15 -12.54 26.56
C LEU A 520 6.61 -11.55 25.49
N PRO A 521 7.11 -11.52 24.23
CA PRO A 521 6.53 -10.70 23.16
C PRO A 521 5.08 -11.09 22.80
N VAL A 522 4.72 -12.38 22.96
CA VAL A 522 3.34 -12.85 22.70
C VAL A 522 2.38 -12.27 23.74
N TRP A 523 2.77 -12.25 25.02
CA TRP A 523 1.98 -11.61 26.07
C TRP A 523 1.90 -10.09 25.86
N GLU A 524 2.99 -9.43 25.49
CA GLU A 524 3.02 -8.02 25.13
C GLU A 524 2.01 -7.67 24.03
N ASP A 525 2.02 -8.39 22.90
CA ASP A 525 1.10 -8.12 21.78
C ASP A 525 -0.36 -8.35 22.18
N TRP A 526 -0.67 -9.43 22.90
CA TRP A 526 -2.01 -9.63 23.45
C TRP A 526 -2.45 -8.52 24.41
N SER A 527 -1.53 -7.91 25.18
CA SER A 527 -1.84 -6.76 26.03
C SER A 527 -2.22 -5.52 25.21
N ARG A 528 -1.53 -5.27 24.10
CA ARG A 528 -1.84 -4.19 23.14
C ARG A 528 -3.19 -4.48 22.46
N ARG A 529 -3.45 -5.71 22.04
CA ARG A 529 -4.73 -6.12 21.42
C ARG A 529 -5.92 -6.03 22.38
N LEU A 530 -5.74 -6.31 23.67
CA LEU A 530 -6.81 -6.15 24.69
C LEU A 530 -7.32 -4.70 24.75
N GLU A 531 -6.43 -3.70 24.76
CA GLU A 531 -6.82 -2.29 24.78
C GLU A 531 -7.62 -1.88 23.54
N VAL A 532 -7.16 -2.25 22.33
CA VAL A 532 -7.86 -1.96 21.07
C VAL A 532 -9.17 -2.73 20.97
N GLY A 533 -9.17 -4.02 21.32
CA GLY A 533 -10.35 -4.89 21.30
C GLY A 533 -11.43 -4.46 22.29
N THR A 534 -11.06 -3.85 23.42
CA THR A 534 -11.97 -3.10 24.29
C THR A 534 -12.50 -1.86 23.59
N PHE A 535 -11.63 -0.96 23.10
CA PHE A 535 -12.04 0.29 22.46
C PHE A 535 -13.06 0.08 21.32
N LEU A 536 -12.80 -0.90 20.45
CA LEU A 536 -13.70 -1.25 19.33
C LEU A 536 -15.11 -1.64 19.78
N ARG A 537 -15.29 -2.17 20.99
CA ARG A 537 -16.58 -2.69 21.49
C ARG A 537 -17.27 -1.76 22.49
N THR A 538 -16.53 -0.92 23.19
CA THR A 538 -17.04 0.00 24.23
C THR A 538 -16.96 1.48 23.86
N GLY A 539 -16.24 1.83 22.80
CA GLY A 539 -15.89 3.20 22.42
C GLY A 539 -14.87 3.89 23.34
N GLN A 540 -14.39 3.23 24.40
CA GLN A 540 -13.46 3.83 25.38
C GLN A 540 -12.65 2.80 26.17
N VAL A 541 -11.39 3.14 26.44
CA VAL A 541 -10.53 2.46 27.42
C VAL A 541 -10.33 3.40 28.60
N ARG A 542 -10.63 2.94 29.81
CA ARG A 542 -10.52 3.77 31.02
C ARG A 542 -9.06 4.19 31.26
N PRO A 543 -8.78 5.41 31.77
CA PRO A 543 -7.40 5.84 32.05
C PRO A 543 -6.63 4.86 32.95
N TYR A 544 -7.30 4.26 33.93
CA TYR A 544 -6.74 3.22 34.80
C TYR A 544 -6.36 1.94 34.03
N GLN A 545 -7.23 1.44 33.14
CA GLN A 545 -6.97 0.26 32.29
C GLN A 545 -5.72 0.49 31.43
N ARG A 546 -5.62 1.66 30.78
CA ARG A 546 -4.47 2.05 29.95
C ARG A 546 -3.18 2.19 30.77
N MET A 547 -3.26 2.79 31.97
CA MET A 547 -2.10 2.93 32.86
C MET A 547 -1.62 1.56 33.37
N GLN A 548 -2.52 0.67 33.78
CA GLN A 548 -2.15 -0.70 34.16
C GLN A 548 -1.59 -1.48 32.96
N GLY A 549 -2.11 -1.27 31.75
CA GLY A 549 -1.57 -1.82 30.49
C GLY A 549 -0.16 -1.33 30.18
N TYR A 550 0.12 -0.05 30.37
CA TYR A 550 1.47 0.51 30.27
C TYR A 550 2.42 -0.10 31.31
N LEU A 551 1.99 -0.18 32.58
CA LEU A 551 2.78 -0.72 33.67
C LEU A 551 3.08 -2.22 33.53
N ILE A 552 2.16 -3.03 32.99
CA ILE A 552 2.45 -4.46 32.76
C ILE A 552 3.50 -4.62 31.66
N ARG A 553 3.38 -3.92 30.52
CA ARG A 553 4.36 -3.94 29.43
C ARG A 553 5.76 -3.53 29.91
N LYS A 554 5.88 -2.40 30.61
CA LYS A 554 7.17 -1.98 31.18
C LYS A 554 7.78 -3.00 32.17
N LYS A 555 6.97 -3.79 32.87
CA LYS A 555 7.49 -4.88 33.72
C LYS A 555 7.88 -6.13 32.93
N LEU A 556 7.27 -6.38 31.78
CA LEU A 556 7.69 -7.45 30.85
C LEU A 556 9.03 -7.07 30.19
N GLU A 557 9.18 -5.84 29.72
CA GLU A 557 10.44 -5.25 29.24
C GLU A 557 11.57 -5.39 30.28
N ASN A 558 11.31 -5.07 31.56
CA ASN A 558 12.28 -5.34 32.63
C ASN A 558 12.61 -6.86 32.76
N LEU A 559 11.61 -7.75 32.66
CA LEU A 559 11.85 -9.20 32.72
C LEU A 559 12.67 -9.71 31.53
N GLU A 560 12.52 -9.11 30.36
CA GLU A 560 13.33 -9.39 29.17
C GLU A 560 14.80 -9.05 29.47
N HIS A 561 15.08 -7.87 30.02
CA HIS A 561 16.44 -7.48 30.43
C HIS A 561 17.04 -8.43 31.49
N GLU A 562 16.27 -8.86 32.51
CA GLU A 562 16.75 -9.84 33.51
C GLU A 562 17.02 -11.24 32.93
N LEU A 563 16.30 -11.62 31.86
CA LEU A 563 16.46 -12.90 31.17
C LEU A 563 17.65 -12.89 30.22
N GLU A 564 17.95 -11.75 29.60
CA GLU A 564 19.09 -11.56 28.71
C GLU A 564 20.40 -11.20 29.43
N HIS A 565 20.36 -10.98 30.76
CA HIS A 565 21.55 -10.64 31.54
C HIS A 565 22.56 -11.80 31.57
N ASP A 566 23.84 -11.50 31.34
CA ASP A 566 24.96 -12.45 31.41
C ASP A 566 26.01 -11.95 32.42
N PRO A 567 26.20 -12.63 33.57
CA PRO A 567 25.60 -13.91 33.95
C PRO A 567 24.12 -13.80 34.35
N PHE A 568 23.33 -14.83 34.02
CA PHE A 568 21.93 -14.92 34.41
C PHE A 568 21.77 -14.98 35.95
N GLU A 569 20.96 -14.09 36.52
CA GLU A 569 20.75 -13.94 37.96
C GLU A 569 19.35 -14.41 38.41
N PRO A 570 19.18 -15.69 38.86
CA PRO A 570 17.85 -16.26 39.12
C PRO A 570 17.07 -15.62 40.28
N HIS A 571 17.74 -14.78 41.08
CA HIS A 571 17.13 -14.06 42.20
C HIS A 571 16.44 -12.78 41.73
N GLU A 572 17.07 -12.02 40.83
CA GLU A 572 16.52 -10.76 40.29
C GLU A 572 15.32 -11.07 39.38
N THR A 573 15.44 -12.08 38.50
CA THR A 573 14.31 -12.58 37.68
C THR A 573 13.09 -12.93 38.54
N LYS A 574 13.27 -13.63 39.67
CA LYS A 574 12.18 -14.01 40.58
C LYS A 574 11.52 -12.81 41.25
N GLN A 575 12.29 -11.79 41.59
CA GLN A 575 11.76 -10.55 42.14
C GLN A 575 10.87 -9.84 41.11
N VAL A 576 11.34 -9.71 39.86
CA VAL A 576 10.56 -9.12 38.77
C VAL A 576 9.28 -9.91 38.48
N VAL A 577 9.33 -11.25 38.48
CA VAL A 577 8.14 -12.12 38.31
C VAL A 577 7.07 -11.87 39.38
N GLN A 578 7.44 -11.76 40.65
CA GLN A 578 6.48 -11.45 41.72
C GLN A 578 5.81 -10.08 41.48
N ASP A 579 6.62 -9.11 41.07
CA ASP A 579 6.20 -7.73 40.81
C ASP A 579 5.28 -7.60 39.59
N ILE A 580 5.46 -8.47 38.60
CA ILE A 580 4.56 -8.65 37.44
C ILE A 580 3.22 -9.23 37.89
N MET A 581 3.20 -10.30 38.69
CA MET A 581 1.96 -10.96 39.12
C MET A 581 0.98 -10.00 39.81
N ALA A 582 1.49 -9.15 40.71
CA ALA A 582 0.70 -8.16 41.43
C ALA A 582 0.05 -7.12 40.48
N THR A 583 0.79 -6.64 39.48
CA THR A 583 0.28 -5.70 38.46
C THR A 583 -0.70 -6.39 37.51
N ASN A 584 -0.39 -7.60 37.04
CA ASN A 584 -1.28 -8.37 36.18
C ASN A 584 -2.63 -8.65 36.84
N SER A 585 -2.67 -8.94 38.15
CA SER A 585 -3.92 -9.15 38.88
C SER A 585 -4.81 -7.89 38.85
N ARG A 586 -4.25 -6.71 39.17
CA ARG A 586 -4.94 -5.41 39.10
C ARG A 586 -5.35 -5.00 37.68
N TRP A 587 -4.53 -5.36 36.69
CA TRP A 587 -4.80 -5.07 35.29
C TRP A 587 -5.95 -5.93 34.76
N THR A 588 -5.83 -7.26 34.86
CA THR A 588 -6.84 -8.19 34.34
C THR A 588 -8.21 -8.05 35.01
N SER A 589 -8.27 -7.74 36.32
CA SER A 589 -9.54 -7.45 37.00
C SER A 589 -10.22 -6.19 36.45
N SER A 590 -9.45 -5.18 36.03
CA SER A 590 -9.99 -3.92 35.49
C SER A 590 -10.71 -4.05 34.14
N PHE A 591 -10.55 -5.18 33.43
CA PHE A 591 -11.24 -5.50 32.17
C PHE A 591 -12.41 -6.48 32.34
N ARG A 592 -12.59 -7.07 33.53
CA ARG A 592 -13.78 -7.87 33.83
C ARG A 592 -14.99 -6.95 34.05
N PRO A 593 -16.21 -7.37 33.69
CA PRO A 593 -17.40 -6.67 34.15
C PRO A 593 -17.42 -6.64 35.69
N PRO A 594 -17.99 -5.60 36.33
CA PRO A 594 -18.27 -5.67 37.76
C PRO A 594 -19.19 -6.87 38.04
N GLU A 595 -18.90 -7.58 39.11
CA GLU A 595 -19.72 -8.69 39.64
C GLU A 595 -21.00 -8.16 40.30
#